data_AF-W5VWN3-F1
#
_entry.id   AF-W5VWN3-F1
#
_cell.length_a   1.000
_cell.length_b   1.000
_cell.length_c   1.000
_cell.angle_alpha   90.00
_cell.angle_beta   90.00
_cell.angle_gamma   90.00
#
_symmetry.space_group_name_H-M   'P 1'
#
loop_
_entity.id
_entity.type
_entity.pdbx_description
1 polymer ?
#
loop_
_entity_poly.entity_id
_entity_poly.type
_entity_poly.pdbx_seq_one_letter_code
_entity_poly.pdbx_strand_id
1 'polypeptide(L)'
;IASAFPYTAIANPRWMIPNWSFGIREDGLRKQVDQIRKDGAQLVVLLSHNGFDVDRKLAARVSGIDVILTAHTHDALPDVVKVGKTLLVASGCHGKFVSRLDLDVRDGEVKGYRFKLIPVFADAITPDAEMAAKIRAVRAPHEKMLGETIGRTDTLLYRRGNFNGTLDDVICDAMLAERDAEIALSPGFRWGTSLLPGQTVSREDIYNATAITYPAVYRMTMTGARLKEILEDVADNLFNPDPYYQHGGDM
;
A
#
# COMPACT_ATOMS: atom_id res chain seq x y z
N ILE A 1 6.12 -0.36 -18.68
CA ILE A 1 6.19 -1.74 -18.13
C ILE A 1 5.46 -1.73 -16.79
N ALA A 2 4.87 -2.85 -16.34
CA ALA A 2 4.24 -2.96 -15.03
C ALA A 2 4.89 -4.06 -14.19
N SER A 3 5.02 -3.83 -12.88
CA SER A 3 5.45 -4.83 -11.89
C SER A 3 4.37 -4.99 -10.83
N ALA A 4 3.85 -6.20 -10.71
CA ALA A 4 2.94 -6.56 -9.61
C ALA A 4 3.74 -6.85 -8.34
N PHE A 5 3.08 -6.81 -7.18
CA PHE A 5 3.72 -7.05 -5.89
C PHE A 5 4.36 -8.46 -5.83
N PRO A 6 5.68 -8.55 -5.59
CA PRO A 6 6.43 -9.80 -5.75
C PRO A 6 6.07 -10.88 -4.71
N TYR A 7 5.52 -10.50 -3.55
CA TYR A 7 5.19 -11.42 -2.46
C TYR A 7 3.70 -11.77 -2.40
N THR A 8 2.94 -11.49 -3.46
CA THR A 8 1.48 -11.71 -3.53
C THR A 8 1.07 -13.14 -3.11
N ALA A 9 1.84 -14.16 -3.50
CA ALA A 9 1.52 -15.57 -3.23
C ALA A 9 1.69 -15.99 -1.75
N ILE A 10 2.47 -15.24 -0.96
CA ILE A 10 2.66 -15.50 0.48
C ILE A 10 1.88 -14.53 1.36
N ALA A 11 1.51 -13.35 0.83
CA ALA A 11 0.70 -12.35 1.54
C ALA A 11 -0.80 -12.70 1.57
N ASN A 12 -1.25 -13.69 0.78
CA ASN A 12 -2.65 -14.08 0.64
C ASN A 12 -2.79 -15.61 0.72
N PRO A 13 -4.00 -16.15 0.99
CA PRO A 13 -4.24 -17.58 1.00
C PRO A 13 -3.83 -18.26 -0.32
N ARG A 14 -2.95 -19.26 -0.24
CA ARG A 14 -2.34 -19.94 -1.39
C ARG A 14 -3.37 -20.47 -2.41
N TRP A 15 -4.52 -20.94 -1.94
CA TRP A 15 -5.60 -21.50 -2.77
C TRP A 15 -6.26 -20.48 -3.70
N MET A 16 -6.13 -19.17 -3.43
CA MET A 16 -6.64 -18.13 -4.31
C MET A 16 -5.77 -17.92 -5.55
N ILE A 17 -4.51 -18.36 -5.49
CA ILE A 17 -3.51 -18.08 -6.54
C ILE A 17 -2.69 -19.34 -6.87
N PRO A 18 -3.31 -20.53 -7.01
CA PRO A 18 -2.66 -21.83 -6.86
C PRO A 18 -1.50 -22.09 -7.83
N ASN A 19 -1.49 -21.43 -8.99
CA ASN A 19 -0.54 -21.73 -10.07
C ASN A 19 0.38 -20.58 -10.44
N TRP A 20 0.22 -19.39 -9.86
CA TRP A 20 1.05 -18.25 -10.24
C TRP A 20 2.26 -18.08 -9.32
N SER A 21 3.37 -17.69 -9.93
CA SER A 21 4.58 -17.28 -9.23
C SER A 21 4.76 -15.78 -9.41
N PHE A 22 5.01 -15.10 -8.30
CA PHE A 22 5.43 -13.72 -8.23
C PHE A 22 6.87 -13.67 -7.71
N GLY A 23 7.56 -12.57 -7.98
CA GLY A 23 8.92 -12.39 -7.50
C GLY A 23 9.63 -11.28 -8.24
N ILE A 24 10.74 -10.82 -7.67
CA ILE A 24 11.63 -9.83 -8.28
C ILE A 24 12.43 -10.54 -9.37
N ARG A 25 12.16 -10.23 -10.64
CA ARG A 25 12.76 -10.90 -11.81
C ARG A 25 13.63 -9.94 -12.61
N GLU A 26 14.78 -9.56 -12.04
CA GLU A 26 15.66 -8.55 -12.64
C GLU A 26 16.06 -8.87 -14.08
N ASP A 27 16.47 -10.10 -14.37
CA ASP A 27 16.91 -10.48 -15.72
C ASP A 27 15.77 -10.41 -16.74
N GLY A 28 14.56 -10.78 -16.32
CA GLY A 28 13.37 -10.64 -17.15
C GLY A 28 13.07 -9.17 -17.44
N LEU A 29 13.14 -8.33 -16.41
CA LEU A 29 12.91 -6.89 -16.55
C LEU A 29 13.99 -6.22 -17.42
N ARG A 30 15.28 -6.55 -17.25
CA ARG A 30 16.38 -6.06 -18.10
C ARG A 30 16.12 -6.37 -19.56
N LYS A 31 15.84 -7.64 -19.89
CA LYS A 31 15.52 -8.07 -21.26
C LYS A 31 14.34 -7.31 -21.84
N GLN A 32 13.29 -7.09 -21.04
CA GLN A 32 12.11 -6.36 -21.46
C GLN A 32 12.40 -4.87 -21.71
N VAL A 33 13.14 -4.22 -20.82
CA VAL A 33 13.58 -2.83 -20.99
C VAL A 33 14.44 -2.68 -22.24
N ASP A 34 15.43 -3.57 -22.43
CA ASP A 34 16.32 -3.56 -23.59
C ASP A 34 15.54 -3.75 -24.89
N GLN A 35 14.56 -4.67 -24.91
CA GLN A 35 13.72 -4.89 -26.08
C GLN A 35 12.86 -3.65 -26.40
N ILE A 36 12.20 -3.07 -25.40
CA ILE A 36 11.36 -1.87 -25.58
C ILE A 36 12.18 -0.68 -26.10
N ARG A 37 13.43 -0.54 -25.65
CA ARG A 37 14.35 0.47 -26.18
C ARG A 37 14.74 0.19 -27.63
N LYS A 38 15.05 -1.06 -27.98
CA LYS A 38 15.33 -1.48 -29.37
C LYS A 38 14.15 -1.23 -30.29
N ASP A 39 12.93 -1.38 -29.77
CA ASP A 39 11.69 -1.09 -30.49
C ASP A 39 11.43 0.42 -30.67
N GLY A 40 12.34 1.28 -30.20
CA GLY A 40 12.35 2.72 -30.45
C GLY A 40 11.84 3.59 -29.29
N ALA A 41 11.51 3.01 -28.13
CA ALA A 41 10.98 3.78 -27.01
C ALA A 41 11.99 4.83 -26.49
N GLN A 42 11.56 6.09 -26.51
CA GLN A 42 12.36 7.23 -26.03
C GLN A 42 12.28 7.43 -24.51
N LEU A 43 11.25 6.87 -23.87
CA LEU A 43 11.03 6.90 -22.43
C LEU A 43 10.51 5.55 -21.95
N VAL A 44 11.05 5.02 -20.86
CA VAL A 44 10.59 3.79 -20.21
C VAL A 44 10.14 4.10 -18.79
N VAL A 45 8.83 3.94 -18.57
CA VAL A 45 8.20 4.07 -17.26
C VAL A 45 7.86 2.69 -16.71
N LEU A 46 8.24 2.42 -15.47
CA LEU A 46 7.81 1.27 -14.69
C LEU A 46 6.70 1.68 -13.72
N LEU A 47 5.49 1.17 -13.95
CA LEU A 47 4.41 1.23 -12.96
C LEU A 47 4.57 0.06 -11.99
N SER A 48 5.03 0.34 -10.78
CA SER A 48 5.46 -0.69 -9.84
C SER A 48 4.57 -0.76 -8.61
N HIS A 49 4.32 -1.99 -8.15
CA HIS A 49 3.74 -2.29 -6.85
C HIS A 49 4.71 -3.09 -5.97
N ASN A 50 6.03 -2.95 -6.18
CA ASN A 50 7.03 -3.70 -5.40
C ASN A 50 7.21 -3.14 -3.98
N GLY A 51 7.04 -1.84 -3.81
CA GLY A 51 7.40 -1.09 -2.59
C GLY A 51 8.59 -0.17 -2.83
N PHE A 52 8.58 0.99 -2.16
CA PHE A 52 9.55 2.06 -2.40
C PHE A 52 11.01 1.62 -2.32
N ASP A 53 11.41 0.95 -1.23
CA ASP A 53 12.80 0.53 -1.03
C ASP A 53 13.24 -0.60 -1.98
N VAL A 54 12.31 -1.50 -2.32
CA VAL A 54 12.52 -2.53 -3.34
C VAL A 54 12.77 -1.87 -4.70
N ASP A 55 11.92 -0.91 -5.09
CA ASP A 55 12.06 -0.16 -6.34
C ASP A 55 13.33 0.70 -6.37
N ARG A 56 13.72 1.28 -5.23
CA ARG A 56 14.97 2.03 -5.08
C ARG A 56 16.19 1.14 -5.34
N LYS A 57 16.21 -0.07 -4.77
CA LYS A 57 17.26 -1.05 -5.05
C LYS A 57 17.21 -1.55 -6.49
N LEU A 58 16.02 -1.79 -7.04
CA LEU A 58 15.83 -2.23 -8.43
C LEU A 58 16.34 -1.19 -9.43
N ALA A 59 16.08 0.09 -9.19
CA ALA A 59 16.56 1.19 -10.04
C ALA A 59 18.09 1.25 -10.13
N ALA A 60 18.81 0.86 -9.08
CA ALA A 60 20.27 0.77 -9.09
C ALA A 60 20.81 -0.47 -9.85
N ARG A 61 19.95 -1.46 -10.12
CA ARG A 61 20.34 -2.77 -10.66
C ARG A 61 19.82 -3.03 -12.08
N VAL A 62 18.84 -2.26 -12.53
CA VAL A 62 18.24 -2.36 -13.86
C VAL A 62 18.33 -1.02 -14.57
N SER A 63 19.25 -0.91 -15.52
CA SER A 63 19.42 0.28 -16.35
C SER A 63 18.32 0.40 -17.40
N GLY A 64 18.15 1.62 -17.94
CA GLY A 64 17.25 1.90 -19.06
C GLY A 64 15.81 2.26 -18.67
N ILE A 65 15.45 2.15 -17.39
CA ILE A 65 14.21 2.69 -16.81
C ILE A 65 14.44 4.15 -16.47
N ASP A 66 13.58 5.06 -16.94
CA ASP A 66 13.72 6.50 -16.64
C ASP A 66 12.88 6.91 -15.43
N VAL A 67 11.71 6.31 -15.26
CA VAL A 67 10.77 6.64 -14.19
C VAL A 67 10.20 5.36 -13.58
N ILE A 68 10.17 5.30 -12.25
CA ILE A 68 9.40 4.31 -11.49
C ILE A 68 8.29 5.04 -10.74
N LEU A 69 7.04 4.71 -11.06
CA LEU A 69 5.88 5.09 -10.26
C LEU A 69 5.69 3.99 -9.23
N THR A 70 6.14 4.23 -8.00
CA THR A 70 6.18 3.21 -6.93
C THR A 70 4.93 3.27 -6.05
N ALA A 71 4.48 2.10 -5.62
CA ALA A 71 3.29 1.90 -4.79
C ALA A 71 3.58 0.90 -3.65
N HIS A 72 2.56 0.23 -3.11
CA HIS A 72 2.61 -0.72 -1.98
C HIS A 72 2.94 -0.10 -0.60
N THR A 73 4.00 0.70 -0.51
CA THR A 73 4.49 1.22 0.78
C THR A 73 3.75 2.45 1.29
N HIS A 74 2.87 3.02 0.46
CA HIS A 74 2.04 4.18 0.80
C HIS A 74 2.84 5.45 1.15
N ASP A 75 4.09 5.53 0.70
CA ASP A 75 4.92 6.72 0.86
C ASP A 75 4.38 7.88 0.02
N ALA A 76 4.34 9.07 0.62
CA ALA A 76 4.03 10.32 -0.06
C ALA A 76 5.27 11.21 0.03
N LEU A 77 6.02 11.30 -1.07
CA LEU A 77 7.24 12.10 -1.10
C LEU A 77 6.97 13.44 -1.78
N PRO A 78 7.37 14.57 -1.16
CA PRO A 78 7.10 15.91 -1.71
C PRO A 78 7.89 16.19 -2.99
N ASP A 79 8.95 15.42 -3.26
CA ASP A 79 9.74 15.47 -4.50
C ASP A 79 10.14 14.05 -4.94
N VAL A 80 10.62 13.93 -6.18
CA VAL A 80 11.12 12.67 -6.74
C VAL A 80 12.43 12.26 -6.06
N VAL A 81 12.64 10.95 -5.94
CA VAL A 81 13.94 10.41 -5.51
C VAL A 81 14.72 9.94 -6.73
N LYS A 82 15.98 10.34 -6.84
CA LYS A 82 16.86 9.95 -7.94
C LYS A 82 17.74 8.77 -7.55
N VAL A 83 17.75 7.73 -8.39
CA VAL A 83 18.72 6.64 -8.33
C VAL A 83 19.41 6.56 -9.68
N GLY A 84 20.65 7.06 -9.76
CA GLY A 84 21.33 7.26 -11.04
C GLY A 84 20.53 8.20 -11.95
N LYS A 85 20.09 7.71 -13.11
CA LYS A 85 19.23 8.44 -14.06
C LYS A 85 17.73 8.23 -13.84
N THR A 86 17.34 7.31 -12.95
CA THR A 86 15.95 6.91 -12.73
C THR A 86 15.28 7.81 -11.70
N LEU A 87 14.08 8.31 -12.01
CA LEU A 87 13.23 9.09 -11.11
C LEU A 87 12.22 8.17 -10.42
N LEU A 88 12.14 8.19 -9.09
CA LEU A 88 11.14 7.47 -8.31
C LEU A 88 10.08 8.44 -7.79
N VAL A 89 8.82 8.08 -8.02
CA VAL A 89 7.65 8.88 -7.63
C VAL A 89 6.75 8.07 -6.69
N ALA A 90 6.52 8.57 -5.48
CA ALA A 90 5.64 7.97 -4.49
C ALA A 90 4.47 8.92 -4.19
N SER A 91 3.24 8.47 -4.47
CA SER A 91 2.03 9.33 -4.49
C SER A 91 1.14 9.18 -3.25
N GLY A 92 1.61 8.50 -2.21
CA GLY A 92 0.82 8.21 -1.02
C GLY A 92 -0.23 7.13 -1.25
N CYS A 93 -1.38 7.30 -0.60
CA CYS A 93 -2.48 6.33 -0.56
C CYS A 93 -3.84 7.04 -0.44
N HIS A 94 -4.93 6.27 -0.56
CA HIS A 94 -6.32 6.70 -0.37
C HIS A 94 -6.76 7.89 -1.24
N GLY A 95 -6.09 8.13 -2.36
CA GLY A 95 -6.38 9.28 -3.22
C GLY A 95 -6.05 10.63 -2.59
N LYS A 96 -5.27 10.67 -1.50
CA LYS A 96 -4.89 11.91 -0.80
C LYS A 96 -4.07 12.86 -1.67
N PHE A 97 -3.34 12.30 -2.63
CA PHE A 97 -2.49 13.08 -3.52
C PHE A 97 -2.57 12.58 -4.97
N VAL A 98 -2.31 13.49 -5.91
CA VAL A 98 -2.01 13.20 -7.31
C VAL A 98 -0.61 13.71 -7.61
N SER A 99 0.29 12.81 -7.99
CA SER A 99 1.61 13.19 -8.47
C SER A 99 1.55 13.66 -9.92
N ARG A 100 2.07 14.86 -10.19
CA ARG A 100 2.27 15.39 -11.54
C ARG A 100 3.77 15.47 -11.82
N LEU A 101 4.21 14.71 -12.81
CA LEU A 101 5.58 14.72 -13.33
C LEU A 101 5.56 15.20 -14.79
N ASP A 102 5.99 16.43 -15.03
CA ASP A 102 6.23 16.94 -16.38
C ASP A 102 7.67 16.56 -16.80
N LEU A 103 7.87 15.96 -17.98
CA LEU A 103 9.18 15.51 -18.47
C LEU A 103 9.57 16.20 -19.78
N ASP A 104 10.84 16.59 -19.90
CA ASP A 104 11.49 16.97 -21.16
C ASP A 104 12.30 15.77 -21.67
N VAL A 105 11.80 15.08 -22.70
CA VAL A 105 12.40 13.87 -23.27
C VAL A 105 12.98 14.18 -24.64
N ARG A 106 14.31 14.02 -24.78
CA ARG A 106 15.04 14.27 -26.02
C ARG A 106 16.14 13.23 -26.19
N ASP A 107 16.30 12.75 -27.42
CA ASP A 107 17.34 11.77 -27.82
C ASP A 107 17.35 10.52 -26.91
N GLY A 108 16.16 10.02 -26.56
CA GLY A 108 15.99 8.85 -25.71
C GLY A 108 16.29 9.05 -24.22
N GLU A 109 16.47 10.28 -23.76
CA GLU A 109 16.80 10.60 -22.37
C GLU A 109 15.89 11.69 -21.77
N VAL A 110 15.68 11.65 -20.46
CA VAL A 110 15.06 12.74 -19.69
C VAL A 110 16.10 13.83 -19.44
N LYS A 111 15.96 14.99 -20.09
CA LYS A 111 16.87 16.14 -19.94
C LYS A 111 16.45 17.09 -18.82
N GLY A 112 15.18 17.08 -18.46
CA GLY A 112 14.62 17.90 -17.39
C GLY A 112 13.27 17.37 -16.92
N TYR A 113 12.87 17.76 -15.73
CA TYR A 113 11.53 17.46 -15.22
C TYR A 113 11.05 18.55 -14.26
N ARG A 114 9.74 18.60 -14.05
CA ARG A 114 9.11 19.33 -12.94
C ARG A 114 8.17 18.39 -12.22
N PHE A 115 8.18 18.45 -10.90
CA PHE A 115 7.34 17.60 -10.07
C PHE A 115 6.45 18.42 -9.15
N LYS A 116 5.22 17.95 -8.93
CA LYS A 116 4.33 18.41 -7.88
C LYS A 116 3.56 17.23 -7.29
N LEU A 117 3.56 17.12 -5.97
CA LEU A 117 2.60 16.30 -5.24
C LEU A 117 1.39 17.17 -4.89
N ILE A 118 0.26 16.94 -5.56
CA ILE A 118 -0.94 17.78 -5.46
C ILE A 118 -1.90 17.16 -4.44
N PRO A 119 -2.17 17.79 -3.29
CA PRO A 119 -3.14 17.27 -2.33
C PRO A 119 -4.57 17.36 -2.89
N VAL A 120 -5.37 16.34 -2.61
CA VAL A 120 -6.78 16.25 -3.02
C VAL A 120 -7.66 16.62 -1.83
N PHE A 121 -8.03 17.90 -1.75
CA PHE A 121 -8.95 18.43 -0.74
C PHE A 121 -10.37 18.51 -1.33
N ALA A 122 -11.26 17.65 -0.84
CA ALA A 122 -12.63 17.53 -1.38
C ALA A 122 -13.50 18.77 -1.17
N ASP A 123 -13.16 19.62 -0.20
CA ASP A 123 -13.79 20.91 0.07
C ASP A 123 -13.25 22.05 -0.81
N ALA A 124 -12.09 21.87 -1.45
CA ALA A 124 -11.47 22.85 -2.34
C ALA A 124 -11.58 22.50 -3.83
N ILE A 125 -11.88 21.24 -4.18
CA ILE A 125 -11.93 20.75 -5.56
C ILE A 125 -13.37 20.38 -5.90
N THR A 126 -13.94 21.01 -6.93
CA THR A 126 -15.28 20.66 -7.43
C THR A 126 -15.30 19.21 -7.92
N PRO A 127 -16.15 18.34 -7.35
CA PRO A 127 -16.25 16.96 -7.82
C PRO A 127 -16.76 16.88 -9.26
N ASP A 128 -16.22 15.93 -10.02
CA ASP A 128 -16.77 15.60 -11.34
C ASP A 128 -18.20 15.08 -11.20
N ALA A 129 -19.14 15.70 -11.92
CA ALA A 129 -20.58 15.46 -11.74
C ALA A 129 -20.98 14.04 -12.16
N GLU A 130 -20.37 13.50 -13.23
CA GLU A 130 -20.64 12.17 -13.73
C GLU A 130 -20.12 11.11 -12.75
N MET A 131 -18.88 11.25 -12.28
CA MET A 131 -18.29 10.35 -11.30
C MET A 131 -19.04 10.40 -9.97
N ALA A 132 -19.42 11.59 -9.50
CA ALA A 132 -20.21 11.73 -8.27
C ALA A 132 -21.58 11.04 -8.40
N ALA A 133 -22.25 11.15 -9.56
CA ALA A 133 -23.49 10.44 -9.83
C ALA A 133 -23.29 8.92 -9.85
N LYS A 134 -22.21 8.44 -10.46
CA LYS A 134 -21.86 7.01 -10.49
C LYS A 134 -21.57 6.45 -9.10
N ILE A 135 -20.81 7.18 -8.28
CA ILE A 135 -20.51 6.78 -6.89
C ILE A 135 -21.82 6.70 -6.09
N ARG A 136 -22.69 7.71 -6.18
CA ARG A 136 -24.01 7.66 -5.51
C ARG A 136 -24.84 6.46 -5.97
N ALA A 137 -24.90 6.19 -7.27
CA ALA A 137 -25.66 5.07 -7.80
C ALA A 137 -25.16 3.71 -7.28
N VAL A 138 -23.84 3.51 -7.21
CA VAL A 138 -23.24 2.27 -6.66
C VAL A 138 -23.47 2.15 -5.16
N ARG A 139 -23.46 3.27 -4.42
CA ARG A 139 -23.60 3.28 -2.96
C ARG A 139 -25.03 3.20 -2.47
N ALA A 140 -26.00 3.73 -3.24
CA ALA A 140 -27.41 3.85 -2.84
C ALA A 140 -28.02 2.56 -2.25
N PRO A 141 -27.79 1.34 -2.78
CA PRO A 141 -28.31 0.11 -2.19
C PRO A 141 -27.73 -0.24 -0.81
N HIS A 142 -26.60 0.38 -0.44
CA HIS A 142 -25.80 0.05 0.74
C HIS A 142 -25.73 1.18 1.76
N GLU A 143 -26.26 2.37 1.47
CA GLU A 143 -26.11 3.57 2.32
C GLU A 143 -26.60 3.34 3.75
N LYS A 144 -27.75 2.68 3.93
CA LYS A 144 -28.28 2.40 5.27
C LYS A 144 -27.34 1.52 6.09
N MET A 145 -26.74 0.51 5.45
CA MET A 145 -25.82 -0.41 6.10
C MET A 145 -24.49 0.28 6.40
N LEU A 146 -23.90 0.97 5.42
CA LEU A 146 -22.63 1.67 5.56
C LEU A 146 -22.70 2.81 6.60
N GLY A 147 -23.80 3.56 6.61
CA GLY A 147 -24.04 4.68 7.52
C GLY A 147 -24.54 4.30 8.91
N GLU A 148 -24.68 3.00 9.23
CA GLU A 148 -25.06 2.55 10.56
C GLU A 148 -24.04 3.03 11.59
N THR A 149 -24.51 3.76 12.61
CA THR A 149 -23.67 4.21 13.72
C THR A 149 -23.36 3.05 14.64
N ILE A 150 -22.07 2.76 14.79
CA ILE A 150 -21.55 1.72 15.68
C ILE A 150 -21.14 2.32 17.03
N GLY A 151 -20.59 3.54 17.02
CA GLY A 151 -20.16 4.21 18.23
C GLY A 151 -19.60 5.60 17.98
N ARG A 152 -18.78 6.07 18.92
CA ARG A 152 -18.07 7.35 18.86
C ARG A 152 -16.70 7.17 19.50
N THR A 153 -15.68 7.80 18.93
CA THR A 153 -14.34 7.81 19.54
C THR A 153 -14.10 9.14 20.26
N ASP A 154 -13.45 9.11 21.41
CA ASP A 154 -13.00 10.32 22.13
C ASP A 154 -11.54 10.67 21.82
N THR A 155 -10.80 9.75 21.21
CA THR A 155 -9.38 9.90 20.84
C THR A 155 -9.18 9.69 19.34
N LEU A 156 -7.98 10.02 18.86
CA LEU A 156 -7.59 9.75 17.49
C LEU A 156 -7.41 8.23 17.31
N LEU A 157 -8.14 7.65 16.36
CA LEU A 157 -7.92 6.28 15.91
C LEU A 157 -7.16 6.32 14.59
N TYR A 158 -5.97 5.72 14.55
CA TYR A 158 -5.17 5.62 13.34
C TYR A 158 -4.60 4.21 13.18
N ARG A 159 -4.34 3.83 11.93
CA ARG A 159 -3.85 2.50 11.58
C ARG A 159 -2.33 2.43 11.38
N ARG A 160 -1.77 3.36 10.59
CA ARG A 160 -0.35 3.31 10.21
C ARG A 160 0.58 3.60 11.40
N GLY A 161 1.55 2.70 11.60
CA GLY A 161 2.65 2.86 12.54
C GLY A 161 3.45 1.56 12.62
N ASN A 162 4.78 1.62 12.61
CA ASN A 162 5.62 0.41 12.50
C ASN A 162 5.42 -0.64 13.60
N PHE A 163 4.92 -0.24 14.77
CA PHE A 163 4.73 -1.11 15.93
C PHE A 163 3.30 -1.16 16.46
N ASN A 164 2.54 -0.07 16.24
CA ASN A 164 1.16 0.02 16.71
C ASN A 164 0.39 1.17 16.05
N GLY A 165 -0.93 1.02 15.99
CA GLY A 165 -1.90 2.07 15.72
C GLY A 165 -3.11 1.93 16.64
N THR A 166 -3.63 3.05 17.14
CA THR A 166 -4.75 3.05 18.12
C THR A 166 -6.05 2.45 17.58
N LEU A 167 -6.21 2.36 16.25
CA LEU A 167 -7.33 1.63 15.66
C LEU A 167 -7.18 0.11 15.81
N ASP A 168 -5.94 -0.40 15.72
CA ASP A 168 -5.65 -1.82 15.91
C ASP A 168 -5.72 -2.24 17.38
N ASP A 169 -5.41 -1.34 18.32
CA ASP A 169 -5.70 -1.56 19.76
C ASP A 169 -7.19 -1.87 19.96
N VAL A 170 -8.09 -1.07 19.37
CA VAL A 170 -9.54 -1.28 19.46
C VAL A 170 -9.96 -2.64 18.86
N ILE A 171 -9.35 -3.05 17.76
CA ILE A 171 -9.63 -4.34 17.12
C ILE A 171 -9.17 -5.49 18.03
N CYS A 172 -7.96 -5.39 18.60
CA CYS A 172 -7.42 -6.37 19.53
C CYS A 172 -8.25 -6.46 20.81
N ASP A 173 -8.64 -5.33 21.41
CA ASP A 173 -9.49 -5.28 22.60
C ASP A 173 -10.86 -5.92 22.34
N ALA A 174 -11.46 -5.65 21.18
CA ALA A 174 -12.73 -6.29 20.79
C ALA A 174 -12.58 -7.81 20.64
N MET A 175 -11.46 -8.28 20.08
CA MET A 175 -11.19 -9.72 19.99
C MET A 175 -11.03 -10.36 21.37
N LEU A 176 -10.33 -9.71 22.32
CA LEU A 176 -10.16 -10.19 23.69
C LEU A 176 -11.46 -10.13 24.50
N ALA A 177 -12.32 -9.15 24.26
CA ALA A 177 -13.61 -9.04 24.93
C ALA A 177 -14.59 -10.15 24.49
N GLU A 178 -14.56 -10.53 23.21
CA GLU A 178 -15.49 -11.50 22.63
C GLU A 178 -14.97 -12.95 22.64
N ARG A 179 -13.66 -13.14 22.87
CA ARG A 179 -13.00 -14.44 22.82
C ARG A 179 -12.16 -14.68 24.05
N ASP A 180 -12.25 -15.88 24.60
CA ASP A 180 -11.41 -16.37 25.68
C ASP A 180 -9.94 -16.51 25.22
N ALA A 181 -9.18 -15.42 25.24
CA ALA A 181 -7.79 -15.36 24.81
C ALA A 181 -6.98 -14.41 25.69
N GLU A 182 -5.67 -14.65 25.76
CA GLU A 182 -4.74 -13.83 26.57
C GLU A 182 -4.01 -12.79 25.70
N ILE A 183 -3.92 -13.04 24.39
CA ILE A 183 -3.18 -12.25 23.41
C ILE A 183 -4.00 -12.16 22.13
N ALA A 184 -4.09 -10.97 21.56
CA ALA A 184 -4.70 -10.68 20.28
C ALA A 184 -3.64 -10.15 19.30
N LEU A 185 -3.69 -10.59 18.05
CA LEU A 185 -2.81 -10.14 16.98
C LEU A 185 -3.66 -9.56 15.86
N SER A 186 -3.39 -8.32 15.48
CA SER A 186 -3.98 -7.67 14.31
C SER A 186 -2.94 -7.61 13.19
N PRO A 187 -3.31 -7.81 11.91
CA PRO A 187 -2.36 -7.61 10.82
C PRO A 187 -2.02 -6.12 10.64
N GLY A 188 -0.72 -5.81 10.61
CA GLY A 188 -0.19 -4.46 10.33
C GLY A 188 -0.38 -4.01 8.87
N PHE A 189 -1.63 -3.95 8.42
CA PHE A 189 -1.97 -3.41 7.11
C PHE A 189 -1.80 -1.90 7.05
N ARG A 190 -1.27 -1.39 5.92
CA ARG A 190 -1.08 0.04 5.68
C ARG A 190 -2.30 0.78 5.13
N TRP A 191 -3.33 0.05 4.71
CA TRP A 191 -4.62 0.62 4.31
C TRP A 191 -5.53 0.77 5.54
N GLY A 192 -6.61 1.55 5.39
CA GLY A 192 -7.39 2.08 6.51
C GLY A 192 -7.16 3.57 6.73
N THR A 193 -8.20 4.26 7.19
CA THR A 193 -8.24 5.70 7.42
C THR A 193 -8.08 6.03 8.91
N SER A 194 -8.20 7.31 9.25
CA SER A 194 -8.13 7.79 10.63
C SER A 194 -9.46 8.39 11.03
N LEU A 195 -9.85 8.19 12.29
CA LEU A 195 -11.05 8.77 12.89
C LEU A 195 -10.63 9.80 13.94
N LEU A 196 -11.17 11.01 13.82
CA LEU A 196 -10.82 12.12 14.70
C LEU A 196 -11.53 12.00 16.06
N PRO A 197 -10.97 12.60 17.12
CA PRO A 197 -11.66 12.77 18.40
C PRO A 197 -13.07 13.35 18.21
N GLY A 198 -14.07 12.71 18.80
CA GLY A 198 -15.47 13.08 18.67
C GLY A 198 -16.12 12.72 17.33
N GLN A 199 -15.46 11.94 16.47
CA GLN A 199 -16.11 11.44 15.26
C GLN A 199 -17.02 10.25 15.58
N THR A 200 -18.19 10.19 14.93
CA THR A 200 -19.03 9.00 14.92
C THR A 200 -18.31 7.89 14.16
N VAL A 201 -18.26 6.69 14.74
CA VAL A 201 -17.76 5.48 14.08
C VAL A 201 -18.94 4.80 13.40
N SER A 202 -18.87 4.69 12.08
CA SER A 202 -19.86 4.02 11.24
C SER A 202 -19.44 2.60 10.87
N ARG A 203 -20.36 1.80 10.32
CA ARG A 203 -20.04 0.48 9.78
C ARG A 203 -19.07 0.58 8.59
N GLU A 204 -19.14 1.66 7.81
CA GLU A 204 -18.16 1.92 6.75
C GLU A 204 -16.74 2.06 7.28
N ASP A 205 -16.55 2.71 8.43
CA ASP A 205 -15.24 2.85 9.06
C ASP A 205 -14.68 1.48 9.50
N ILE A 206 -15.55 0.59 9.97
CA ILE A 206 -15.18 -0.80 10.29
C ILE A 206 -14.72 -1.54 9.02
N TYR A 207 -15.48 -1.47 7.93
CA TYR A 207 -15.05 -2.06 6.66
C TYR A 207 -13.75 -1.45 6.14
N ASN A 208 -13.58 -0.14 6.28
CA ASN A 208 -12.38 0.55 5.87
C ASN A 208 -11.12 0.02 6.56
N ALA A 209 -11.26 -0.54 7.77
CA ALA A 209 -10.18 -1.15 8.54
C ALA A 209 -10.05 -2.67 8.41
N THR A 210 -11.12 -3.39 8.01
CA THR A 210 -11.19 -4.85 8.17
C THR A 210 -11.65 -5.63 6.92
N ALA A 211 -12.01 -4.96 5.82
CA ALA A 211 -12.61 -5.60 4.65
C ALA A 211 -11.61 -6.36 3.76
N ILE A 212 -11.05 -7.44 4.29
CA ILE A 212 -10.37 -8.49 3.50
C ILE A 212 -11.36 -9.56 3.07
N THR A 213 -11.07 -10.28 1.99
CA THR A 213 -11.95 -11.36 1.46
C THR A 213 -11.89 -12.65 2.27
N TYR A 214 -11.01 -12.71 3.28
CA TYR A 214 -10.85 -13.82 4.23
C TYR A 214 -10.89 -13.31 5.69
N PRO A 215 -11.98 -12.63 6.12
CA PRO A 215 -12.01 -11.84 7.36
C PRO A 215 -12.25 -12.67 8.62
N ALA A 216 -12.11 -13.99 8.56
CA ALA A 216 -12.37 -14.85 9.70
C ALA A 216 -11.33 -14.62 10.81
N VAL A 217 -11.82 -14.46 12.04
CA VAL A 217 -10.99 -14.38 13.25
C VAL A 217 -10.80 -15.78 13.81
N TYR A 218 -9.54 -16.18 14.02
CA TYR A 218 -9.19 -17.51 14.50
C TYR A 218 -8.64 -17.44 15.93
N ARG A 219 -9.10 -18.36 16.78
CA ARG A 219 -8.54 -18.60 18.11
C ARG A 219 -7.72 -19.89 18.09
N MET A 220 -6.47 -19.84 18.53
CA MET A 220 -5.59 -20.99 18.62
C MET A 220 -4.63 -20.88 19.79
N THR A 221 -4.25 -22.01 20.37
CA THR A 221 -3.21 -22.08 21.41
C THR A 221 -1.84 -22.00 20.76
N MET A 222 -0.96 -21.16 21.32
CA MET A 222 0.45 -21.07 20.93
C MET A 222 1.33 -21.15 22.19
N THR A 223 2.51 -21.75 22.06
CA THR A 223 3.53 -21.65 23.12
C THR A 223 4.14 -20.25 23.11
N GLY A 224 4.63 -19.78 24.26
CA GLY A 224 5.36 -18.50 24.32
C GLY A 224 6.59 -18.48 23.39
N ALA A 225 7.25 -19.62 23.20
CA ALA A 225 8.33 -19.77 22.22
C ALA A 225 7.84 -19.52 20.79
N ARG A 226 6.69 -20.09 20.39
CA ARG A 226 6.13 -19.89 19.06
C ARG A 226 5.71 -18.44 18.81
N LEU A 227 5.14 -17.78 19.83
CA LEU A 227 4.79 -16.37 19.73
C LEU A 227 6.04 -15.51 19.51
N LYS A 228 7.11 -15.76 20.28
CA LYS A 228 8.39 -15.07 20.13
C LYS A 228 8.96 -15.26 18.71
N GLU A 229 8.97 -16.50 18.20
CA GLU A 229 9.43 -16.78 16.82
C GLU A 229 8.68 -15.97 15.78
N ILE A 230 7.35 -15.84 15.90
CA ILE A 230 6.54 -15.07 14.95
C ILE A 230 6.92 -13.60 14.99
N LEU A 231 7.07 -13.01 16.19
CA LEU A 231 7.44 -11.60 16.33
C LEU A 231 8.86 -11.32 15.80
N GLU A 232 9.80 -12.22 16.03
CA GLU A 232 11.17 -12.11 15.51
C GLU A 232 11.18 -12.24 13.97
N ASP A 233 10.41 -13.18 13.39
CA ASP A 233 10.30 -13.34 11.92
C ASP A 233 9.71 -12.09 11.25
N VAL A 234 8.70 -11.47 11.87
CA VAL A 234 8.14 -10.20 11.41
C VAL A 234 9.17 -9.06 11.52
N ALA A 235 9.92 -8.98 12.63
CA ALA A 235 10.94 -7.97 12.82
C ALA A 235 12.11 -8.12 11.82
N ASP A 236 12.59 -9.36 11.60
CA ASP A 236 13.62 -9.68 10.62
C ASP A 236 13.19 -9.32 9.19
N ASN A 237 11.90 -9.40 8.90
CA ASN A 237 11.34 -8.95 7.63
C ASN A 237 11.31 -7.42 7.52
N LEU A 238 10.68 -6.75 8.49
CA LEU A 238 10.41 -5.31 8.43
C LEU A 238 11.69 -4.49 8.50
N PHE A 239 12.66 -4.92 9.32
CA PHE A 239 13.92 -4.22 9.56
C PHE A 239 15.09 -4.83 8.80
N ASN A 240 14.82 -5.69 7.80
CA ASN A 240 15.88 -6.29 7.01
C ASN A 240 16.73 -5.20 6.35
N PRO A 241 18.07 -5.23 6.45
CA PRO A 241 18.92 -4.23 5.82
C PRO A 241 18.90 -4.31 4.30
N ASP A 242 18.49 -5.44 3.73
CA ASP A 242 18.31 -5.61 2.30
C ASP A 242 16.82 -5.46 1.92
N PRO A 243 16.46 -4.40 1.16
CA PRO A 243 15.09 -4.16 0.69
C PRO A 243 14.42 -5.34 -0.03
N TYR A 244 15.17 -6.22 -0.69
CA TYR A 244 14.58 -7.37 -1.40
C TYR A 244 14.09 -8.49 -0.49
N TYR A 245 14.35 -8.38 0.81
CA TYR A 245 13.78 -9.27 1.82
C TYR A 245 12.67 -8.58 2.64
N GLN A 246 12.39 -7.31 2.37
CA GLN A 246 11.27 -6.60 2.99
C GLN A 246 9.99 -6.89 2.21
N HIS A 247 9.02 -7.55 2.85
CA HIS A 247 7.74 -7.87 2.21
C HIS A 247 6.71 -6.74 2.42
N GLY A 248 6.98 -5.81 3.33
CA GLY A 248 6.09 -4.69 3.66
C GLY A 248 5.09 -5.03 4.76
N GLY A 249 4.14 -4.13 4.98
CA GLY A 249 3.33 -4.12 6.21
C GLY A 249 4.00 -3.34 7.33
N ASP A 250 3.26 -3.17 8.41
CA ASP A 250 3.72 -2.69 9.71
C ASP A 250 3.62 -3.89 10.69
N MET A 251 4.14 -3.78 11.92
CA MET A 251 3.97 -4.86 12.93
C MET A 251 2.64 -4.76 13.67
#